data_AF-A0AAE9KYW4-F1
#
_entry.id   AF-A0AAE9KYW4-F1
#
_cell.length_a   1.000
_cell.length_b   1.000
_cell.length_c   1.000
_cell.angle_alpha   90.00
_cell.angle_beta   90.00
_cell.angle_gamma   90.00
#
_symmetry.space_group_name_H-M   'P 1'
#
loop_
_entity.id
_entity.type
_entity.pdbx_description
1 polymer ?
#
loop_
_entity_poly.entity_id
_entity_poly.type
_entity_poly.pdbx_seq_one_letter_code
_entity_poly.pdbx_strand_id
1 'polypeptide(L)'
;MSDFLPEKASYQKRSSSFVPIILCLCLGVAVLVQYAWRSYRAPVPSASIHTSQTADAPFAELLAKAEQGDVEAQYQVGRFYMHRNDWAAAVPWYERAAAQGYAKAQNNAGVAYMEGRGVAADYNKGCDYLTAAHAQLQTEHSTENVRMCREMLQKIKGN
;
A
#
# COMPACT_ATOMS: atom_id res chain seq x y z
N MET A 1 -92.28 -19.60 -19.95
CA MET A 1 -91.37 -20.44 -20.74
C MET A 1 -90.62 -19.51 -21.67
N SER A 2 -89.29 -19.72 -21.80
CA SER A 2 -88.26 -18.93 -22.50
C SER A 2 -88.04 -17.51 -21.96
N ASP A 3 -87.15 -17.30 -20.98
CA ASP A 3 -85.67 -17.21 -21.09
C ASP A 3 -85.20 -16.26 -22.20
N PHE A 4 -84.74 -15.08 -21.80
CA PHE A 4 -84.01 -14.15 -22.66
C PHE A 4 -82.78 -13.66 -21.88
N LEU A 5 -81.70 -14.46 -21.92
CA LEU A 5 -80.38 -14.02 -21.50
C LEU A 5 -79.69 -13.38 -22.72
N PRO A 6 -79.17 -12.15 -22.61
CA PRO A 6 -78.44 -11.55 -23.71
C PRO A 6 -77.10 -12.27 -23.94
N GLU A 7 -76.87 -12.60 -25.20
CA GLU A 7 -75.67 -13.23 -25.75
C GLU A 7 -74.41 -12.41 -25.43
N LYS A 8 -73.37 -13.06 -24.90
CA LYS A 8 -72.11 -12.39 -24.55
C LYS A 8 -71.37 -12.01 -25.84
N ALA A 9 -71.04 -10.72 -25.98
CA ALA A 9 -70.27 -10.23 -27.11
C ALA A 9 -68.93 -10.95 -27.25
N SER A 10 -68.65 -11.49 -28.45
CA SER A 10 -67.41 -12.17 -28.78
C SER A 10 -66.23 -11.18 -28.74
N TYR A 11 -65.23 -11.46 -27.90
CA TYR A 11 -63.99 -10.70 -27.83
C TYR A 11 -63.18 -10.85 -29.13
N GLN A 12 -63.16 -9.81 -29.97
CA GLN A 12 -62.29 -9.71 -31.15
C GLN A 12 -60.91 -9.18 -30.72
N LYS A 13 -59.90 -10.07 -30.74
CA LYS A 13 -58.50 -9.70 -30.47
C LYS A 13 -57.97 -8.86 -31.63
N ARG A 14 -58.09 -7.53 -31.52
CA ARG A 14 -57.53 -6.57 -32.48
C ARG A 14 -55.99 -6.65 -32.42
N SER A 15 -55.38 -7.42 -33.31
CA SER A 15 -53.92 -7.43 -33.48
C SER A 15 -53.48 -6.04 -33.94
N SER A 16 -52.96 -5.25 -33.01
CA SER A 16 -52.46 -3.91 -33.28
C SER A 16 -51.23 -4.02 -34.18
N SER A 17 -51.35 -3.57 -35.43
CA SER A 17 -50.28 -3.56 -36.44
C SER A 17 -49.03 -2.76 -36.04
N PHE A 18 -49.04 -2.11 -34.87
CA PHE A 18 -47.94 -1.32 -34.33
C PHE A 18 -46.95 -2.12 -33.48
N VAL A 19 -47.33 -3.30 -32.98
CA VAL A 19 -46.44 -4.17 -32.17
C VAL A 19 -45.13 -4.52 -32.90
N PRO A 20 -45.13 -4.95 -34.18
CA PRO A 20 -43.87 -5.25 -34.87
C PRO A 20 -43.01 -3.99 -35.10
N ILE A 21 -43.63 -2.82 -35.29
CA ILE A 21 -42.91 -1.56 -35.50
C ILE A 21 -42.17 -1.14 -34.23
N ILE A 22 -42.83 -1.23 -33.07
CA ILE A 22 -42.23 -0.92 -31.77
C ILE A 22 -41.06 -1.89 -31.47
N LEU A 23 -41.24 -3.18 -31.77
CA LEU A 23 -40.18 -4.19 -31.62
C LEU A 23 -38.95 -3.89 -32.50
N CYS A 24 -39.17 -3.50 -33.75
CA CYS A 24 -38.08 -3.09 -34.65
C CYS A 24 -37.34 -1.85 -34.15
N LEU A 25 -38.05 -0.85 -33.61
CA LEU A 25 -37.44 0.34 -33.06
C LEU A 25 -36.58 0.03 -31.81
N CYS A 26 -37.04 -0.85 -30.93
CA CYS A 26 -36.28 -1.27 -29.74
C CYS A 26 -34.99 -2.02 -30.11
N LEU A 27 -35.05 -2.92 -31.10
CA LEU A 27 -33.86 -3.64 -31.58
C LEU A 27 -32.86 -2.69 -32.26
N GLY A 28 -33.35 -1.71 -33.02
CA GLY A 28 -32.51 -0.67 -33.63
C GLY A 28 -31.73 0.14 -32.60
N VAL A 29 -32.39 0.58 -31.51
CA VAL A 29 -31.72 1.31 -30.42
C VAL A 29 -30.67 0.43 -29.72
N ALA A 30 -30.97 -0.84 -29.47
CA ALA A 30 -30.01 -1.76 -28.84
C ALA A 30 -28.74 -1.97 -29.70
N VAL A 31 -28.89 -2.11 -31.02
CA VAL A 31 -27.75 -2.22 -31.95
C VAL A 31 -26.94 -0.92 -32.01
N LEU A 32 -27.59 0.25 -31.98
CA LEU A 32 -26.90 1.53 -31.95
C LEU A 32 -26.12 1.74 -30.64
N VAL A 33 -26.69 1.35 -29.50
CA VAL A 33 -25.99 1.38 -28.21
C VAL A 33 -24.81 0.42 -28.21
N GLN A 34 -24.98 -0.82 -28.71
CA GLN A 34 -23.88 -1.79 -28.83
C GLN A 34 -22.78 -1.30 -29.78
N TYR A 35 -23.16 -0.70 -30.90
CA TYR A 35 -22.24 -0.12 -31.86
C TYR A 35 -21.46 1.04 -31.23
N ALA A 36 -22.15 1.99 -30.60
CA ALA A 36 -21.53 3.11 -29.89
C ALA A 36 -20.58 2.63 -28.77
N TRP A 37 -20.99 1.64 -27.97
CA TRP A 37 -20.16 1.06 -26.91
C TRP A 37 -18.87 0.44 -27.45
N ARG A 38 -18.94 -0.18 -28.64
CA ARG A 38 -17.79 -0.75 -29.32
C ARG A 38 -16.84 0.32 -29.87
N SER A 39 -17.35 1.47 -30.30
CA SER A 39 -16.52 2.62 -30.71
C SER A 39 -15.87 3.36 -29.54
N TYR A 40 -16.52 3.40 -28.37
CA TYR A 40 -15.95 4.05 -27.18
C TYR A 40 -14.87 3.21 -26.47
N ARG A 41 -14.83 1.89 -26.65
CA ARG A 41 -13.80 1.01 -26.07
C ARG A 41 -12.55 0.94 -26.94
N ALA A 42 -11.95 2.09 -27.26
CA ALA A 42 -10.59 2.10 -27.76
C ALA A 42 -9.64 1.69 -26.61
N PRO A 43 -8.70 0.75 -26.82
CA PRO A 43 -7.64 0.53 -25.85
C PRO A 43 -6.83 1.82 -25.71
N VAL A 44 -6.73 2.35 -24.48
CA VAL A 44 -5.85 3.48 -24.19
C VAL A 44 -4.42 3.11 -24.60
N PRO A 45 -3.77 3.87 -25.49
CA PRO A 45 -2.39 3.60 -25.85
C PRO A 45 -1.52 3.72 -24.59
N SER A 46 -0.86 2.62 -24.22
CA SER A 46 0.16 2.60 -23.17
C SER A 46 1.42 3.30 -23.69
N ALA A 47 1.36 4.62 -23.80
CA ALA A 47 2.48 5.46 -24.21
C ALA A 47 3.24 5.96 -22.97
N SER A 48 4.44 5.40 -22.79
CA SER A 48 5.59 5.98 -22.09
C SER A 48 5.29 6.85 -20.86
N ILE A 49 5.19 6.12 -19.75
CA ILE A 49 5.47 6.48 -18.36
C ILE A 49 6.55 7.59 -18.23
N HIS A 50 6.14 8.87 -18.26
CA HIS A 50 6.75 9.88 -17.40
C HIS A 50 5.93 9.91 -16.10
N THR A 51 6.09 8.89 -15.27
CA THR A 51 5.54 8.87 -13.91
C THR A 51 6.34 9.82 -13.04
N SER A 52 5.93 11.07 -13.01
CA SER A 52 6.07 11.93 -11.84
C SER A 52 4.74 12.06 -11.07
N GLN A 53 3.93 10.99 -11.04
CA GLN A 53 2.61 10.98 -10.37
C GLN A 53 2.25 9.67 -9.62
N THR A 54 3.20 8.85 -9.17
CA THR A 54 2.92 7.75 -8.22
C THR A 54 4.00 7.60 -7.16
N ALA A 55 4.29 8.66 -6.40
CA ALA A 55 5.18 8.53 -5.24
C ALA A 55 4.49 7.80 -4.05
N ASP A 56 3.15 7.73 -4.03
CA ASP A 56 2.40 7.24 -2.88
C ASP A 56 1.95 5.77 -3.01
N ALA A 57 1.64 5.30 -4.21
CA ALA A 57 1.35 3.89 -4.48
C ALA A 57 2.48 2.91 -4.06
N PRO A 58 3.77 3.18 -4.33
CA PRO A 58 4.85 2.28 -3.93
C PRO A 58 5.07 2.29 -2.41
N PHE A 59 4.76 3.39 -1.71
CA PHE A 59 4.91 3.43 -0.25
C PHE A 59 3.73 2.75 0.46
N ALA A 60 2.51 2.88 -0.03
CA ALA A 60 1.35 2.21 0.54
C ALA A 60 1.49 0.67 0.51
N GLU A 61 1.94 0.10 -0.61
CA GLU A 61 2.23 -1.33 -0.71
C GLU A 61 3.37 -1.75 0.22
N LEU A 62 4.44 -0.95 0.28
CA LEU A 62 5.57 -1.19 1.18
C LEU A 62 5.14 -1.21 2.64
N LEU A 63 4.30 -0.25 3.05
CA LEU A 63 3.75 -0.15 4.39
C LEU A 63 2.89 -1.37 4.72
N ALA A 64 2.01 -1.79 3.81
CA ALA A 64 1.18 -2.98 4.01
C ALA A 64 2.02 -4.25 4.24
N LYS A 65 3.11 -4.44 3.49
CA LYS A 65 4.05 -5.56 3.71
C LYS A 65 4.76 -5.45 5.07
N ALA A 66 5.20 -4.25 5.43
CA ALA A 66 5.86 -4.00 6.71
C ALA A 66 4.92 -4.30 7.90
N GLU A 67 3.64 -3.94 7.77
CA GLU A 67 2.59 -4.24 8.76
C GLU A 67 2.29 -5.74 8.86
N GLN A 68 2.45 -6.50 7.78
CA GLN A 68 2.35 -7.96 7.78
C GLN A 68 3.60 -8.66 8.36
N GLY A 69 4.61 -7.90 8.77
CA GLY A 69 5.80 -8.44 9.41
C GLY A 69 7.01 -8.60 8.50
N ASP A 70 6.91 -8.25 7.20
CA ASP A 70 8.04 -8.36 6.29
C ASP A 70 9.21 -7.49 6.76
N VAL A 71 10.32 -8.15 7.10
CA VAL A 71 11.45 -7.51 7.79
C VAL A 71 12.19 -6.50 6.91
N GLU A 72 12.32 -6.77 5.62
CA GLU A 72 12.94 -5.85 4.68
C GLU A 72 12.02 -4.64 4.47
N ALA A 73 10.71 -4.86 4.31
CA ALA A 73 9.74 -3.80 4.18
C ALA A 73 9.72 -2.89 5.41
N GLN A 74 9.75 -3.45 6.62
CA GLN A 74 9.89 -2.66 7.86
C GLN A 74 11.14 -1.78 7.84
N TYR A 75 12.30 -2.33 7.46
CA TYR A 75 13.51 -1.55 7.32
C TYR A 75 13.38 -0.43 6.28
N GLN A 76 12.77 -0.72 5.12
CA GLN A 76 12.58 0.27 4.05
C GLN A 76 11.58 1.37 4.43
N VAL A 77 10.53 1.05 5.19
CA VAL A 77 9.62 2.07 5.76
C VAL A 77 10.38 2.98 6.72
N GLY A 78 11.22 2.42 7.60
CA GLY A 78 12.11 3.21 8.45
C GLY A 78 13.01 4.14 7.64
N ARG A 79 13.62 3.64 6.56
CA ARG A 79 14.45 4.46 5.65
C ARG A 79 13.66 5.57 4.96
N PHE A 80 12.41 5.30 4.58
CA PHE A 80 11.56 6.29 3.94
C PHE A 80 11.31 7.50 4.84
N TYR A 81 11.03 7.27 6.13
CA TYR A 81 10.86 8.34 7.12
C TYR A 81 12.19 9.02 7.45
N MET A 82 13.26 8.24 7.62
CA MET A 82 14.60 8.75 7.89
C MET A 82 15.09 9.74 6.81
N HIS A 83 14.87 9.42 5.53
CA HIS A 83 15.24 10.32 4.41
C HIS A 83 14.47 11.64 4.41
N ARG A 84 13.34 11.71 5.11
CA ARG A 84 12.57 12.94 5.36
C ARG A 84 12.95 13.61 6.67
N ASN A 85 13.98 13.12 7.34
CA ASN A 85 14.40 13.52 8.69
C ASN A 85 13.32 13.30 9.78
N ASP A 86 12.32 12.45 9.52
CA ASP A 86 11.33 12.05 10.53
C ASP A 86 11.82 10.81 11.28
N TRP A 87 12.75 11.04 12.19
CA TRP A 87 13.32 9.95 13.00
C TRP A 87 12.30 9.36 13.99
N ALA A 88 11.36 10.17 14.47
CA ALA A 88 10.33 9.70 15.40
C ALA A 88 9.41 8.67 14.74
N ALA A 89 9.09 8.85 13.45
CA ALA A 89 8.40 7.84 12.67
C ALA A 89 9.32 6.68 12.26
N ALA A 90 10.61 6.91 11.99
CA ALA A 90 11.54 5.87 11.51
C ALA A 90 11.92 4.84 12.56
N VAL A 91 12.21 5.27 13.80
CA VAL A 91 12.78 4.39 14.85
C VAL A 91 11.89 3.18 15.15
N PRO A 92 10.56 3.31 15.34
CA PRO A 92 9.70 2.16 15.58
C PRO A 92 9.78 1.08 14.48
N TRP A 93 9.96 1.49 13.22
CA TRP A 93 10.13 0.54 12.11
C TRP A 93 11.48 -0.15 12.13
N TYR A 94 12.55 0.59 12.45
CA TYR A 94 13.86 -0.02 12.66
C TYR A 94 13.87 -0.97 13.86
N GLU A 95 13.20 -0.64 14.97
CA GLU A 95 13.09 -1.55 16.12
C GLU A 95 12.35 -2.84 15.77
N ARG A 96 11.24 -2.75 15.02
CA ARG A 96 10.50 -3.93 14.54
C ARG A 96 11.38 -4.84 13.69
N ALA A 97 12.09 -4.30 12.71
CA ALA A 97 13.00 -5.08 11.87
C ALA A 97 14.21 -5.62 12.66
N ALA A 98 14.73 -4.82 13.61
CA ALA A 98 15.85 -5.19 14.46
C ALA A 98 15.51 -6.35 15.41
N ALA A 99 14.28 -6.38 15.95
CA ALA A 99 13.77 -7.47 16.77
C ALA A 99 13.71 -8.81 16.01
N GLN A 100 13.59 -8.76 14.68
CA GLN A 100 13.68 -9.92 13.79
C GLN A 100 15.12 -10.26 13.37
N GLY A 101 16.12 -9.56 13.91
CA GLY A 101 17.54 -9.82 13.64
C GLY A 101 18.11 -9.05 12.45
N TYR A 102 17.38 -8.14 11.82
CA TYR A 102 17.86 -7.49 10.60
C TYR A 102 18.99 -6.48 10.88
N ALA A 103 20.22 -6.86 10.53
CA ALA A 103 21.44 -6.17 10.96
C ALA A 103 21.51 -4.68 10.59
N LYS A 104 21.01 -4.28 9.40
CA LYS A 104 21.00 -2.85 9.01
C LYS A 104 19.99 -2.04 9.83
N ALA A 105 18.86 -2.64 10.21
CA ALA A 105 17.89 -1.99 11.09
C ALA A 105 18.43 -1.88 12.51
N GLN A 106 19.11 -2.91 13.01
CA GLN A 106 19.84 -2.85 14.28
C GLN A 106 20.85 -1.69 14.27
N ASN A 107 21.64 -1.54 13.21
CA ASN A 107 22.57 -0.42 13.09
C ASN A 107 21.87 0.94 13.18
N ASN A 108 20.79 1.13 12.41
CA ASN A 108 20.06 2.41 12.39
C ASN A 108 19.32 2.71 13.69
N ALA A 109 18.71 1.70 14.33
CA ALA A 109 18.10 1.84 15.65
C ALA A 109 19.16 2.19 16.71
N GLY A 110 20.30 1.50 16.66
CA GLY A 110 21.44 1.76 17.54
C GLY A 110 21.93 3.20 17.46
N VAL A 111 22.18 3.71 16.25
CA VAL A 111 22.57 5.12 16.03
C VAL A 111 21.50 6.08 16.55
N ALA A 112 20.21 5.81 16.30
CA ALA A 112 19.14 6.67 16.78
C ALA A 112 19.12 6.81 18.31
N TYR A 113 19.36 5.71 19.05
CA TYR A 113 19.46 5.75 20.51
C TYR A 113 20.77 6.38 21.01
N MET A 114 21.88 6.19 20.31
CA MET A 114 23.16 6.81 20.66
C MET A 114 23.11 8.34 20.52
N GLU A 115 22.38 8.83 19.51
CA GLU A 115 22.32 10.26 19.18
C GLU A 115 21.03 10.95 19.68
N GLY A 116 20.07 10.20 20.22
CA GLY A 116 18.77 10.73 20.63
C GLY A 116 17.92 11.24 19.45
N ARG A 117 18.02 10.61 18.27
CA ARG A 117 17.26 11.01 17.08
C ARG A 117 15.87 10.39 17.07
N GLY A 118 14.85 11.23 17.25
CA GLY A 118 13.45 10.77 17.24
C GLY A 118 13.05 9.90 18.44
N VAL A 119 13.99 9.64 19.36
CA VAL A 119 13.80 8.93 20.62
C VAL A 119 14.73 9.56 21.66
N ALA A 120 14.41 9.38 22.95
CA ALA A 120 15.34 9.76 24.01
C ALA A 120 16.63 8.95 23.90
N ALA A 121 17.77 9.58 24.16
CA ALA A 121 19.05 8.89 24.13
C ALA A 121 19.09 7.78 25.19
N ASP A 122 19.48 6.58 24.77
CA ASP A 122 19.70 5.42 25.65
C ASP A 122 20.94 4.69 25.15
N TYR A 123 22.07 4.99 25.78
CA TYR A 123 23.36 4.44 25.34
C TYR A 123 23.46 2.93 25.54
N ASN A 124 22.83 2.35 26.57
CA ASN A 124 22.86 0.91 26.76
C ASN A 124 22.09 0.22 25.62
N LYS A 125 20.86 0.68 25.37
CA LYS A 125 20.03 0.13 24.28
C LYS A 125 20.66 0.35 22.90
N GLY A 126 21.25 1.52 22.67
CA GLY A 126 21.99 1.83 21.45
C GLY A 126 23.17 0.88 21.25
N CYS A 127 23.96 0.66 22.31
CA CYS A 127 25.07 -0.28 22.31
C CYS A 127 24.67 -1.73 22.01
N ASP A 128 23.57 -2.20 22.58
CA ASP A 128 23.07 -3.55 22.36
C ASP A 128 22.72 -3.77 20.88
N TYR A 129 22.00 -2.82 20.27
CA TYR A 129 21.69 -2.86 18.85
C TYR A 129 22.93 -2.81 17.96
N LEU A 130 23.88 -1.91 18.24
CA LEU A 130 25.11 -1.80 17.44
C LEU A 130 25.98 -3.06 17.54
N THR A 131 26.03 -3.69 18.72
CA THR A 131 26.75 -4.95 18.93
C THR A 131 26.08 -6.09 18.17
N ALA A 132 24.75 -6.19 18.22
CA ALA A 132 24.00 -7.18 17.44
C ALA A 132 24.18 -6.99 15.92
N ALA A 133 24.21 -5.74 15.46
CA ALA A 133 24.47 -5.41 14.05
C ALA A 133 25.88 -5.83 13.63
N HIS A 134 26.89 -5.49 14.43
CA HIS A 134 28.29 -5.81 14.14
C HIS A 134 28.55 -7.31 14.07
N ALA A 135 27.90 -8.10 14.95
CA ALA A 135 28.01 -9.56 14.94
C ALA A 135 27.66 -10.18 13.58
N GLN A 136 26.80 -9.51 12.80
CA GLN A 136 26.35 -9.96 11.48
C GLN A 136 27.09 -9.26 10.33
N LEU A 137 27.31 -7.95 10.44
CA LEU A 137 27.85 -7.13 9.35
C LEU A 137 29.38 -7.22 9.23
N GLN A 138 30.09 -7.21 10.35
CA GLN A 138 31.56 -7.22 10.42
C GLN A 138 32.25 -6.19 9.50
N THR A 139 31.59 -5.06 9.25
CA THR A 139 32.14 -3.94 8.46
C THR A 139 32.92 -3.00 9.35
N GLU A 140 33.87 -2.26 8.77
CA GLU A 140 34.61 -1.20 9.48
C GLU A 140 33.66 -0.21 10.19
N HIS A 141 32.59 0.20 9.51
CA HIS A 141 31.59 1.09 10.08
C HIS A 141 30.90 0.49 11.32
N SER A 142 30.53 -0.80 11.27
CA SER A 142 29.93 -1.47 12.42
C SER A 142 30.91 -1.64 13.59
N THR A 143 32.19 -1.88 13.29
CA THR A 143 33.27 -1.95 14.30
C THR A 143 33.43 -0.62 15.01
N GLU A 144 33.43 0.49 14.25
CA GLU A 144 33.55 1.83 14.81
C GLU A 144 32.33 2.19 15.66
N ASN A 145 31.12 1.86 15.21
CA ASN A 145 29.90 2.07 16.00
C ASN A 145 29.98 1.36 17.36
N VAL A 146 30.45 0.12 17.42
CA VAL A 146 30.64 -0.61 18.67
C VAL A 146 31.74 0.01 19.54
N ARG A 147 32.85 0.48 18.94
CA ARG A 147 33.91 1.19 19.66
C ARG A 147 33.37 2.46 20.33
N MET A 148 32.74 3.34 19.55
CA MET A 148 32.18 4.60 20.05
C MET A 148 31.21 4.38 21.20
N CYS A 149 30.31 3.41 21.06
CA CYS A 149 29.37 3.05 22.12
C CYS A 149 30.10 2.64 23.42
N ARG A 150 31.12 1.79 23.32
CA ARG A 150 31.85 1.27 24.48
C ARG A 150 32.60 2.38 25.22
N GLU A 151 33.16 3.34 24.48
CA GLU A 151 33.81 4.53 25.03
C GLU A 151 32.80 5.46 25.74
N MET A 152 31.63 5.68 25.14
CA MET A 152 30.57 6.49 25.74
C MET A 152 30.09 5.91 27.07
N LEU A 153 29.86 4.60 27.13
CA LEU A 153 29.47 3.93 28.38
C LEU A 153 30.54 4.05 29.47
N GLN A 154 31.83 4.01 29.11
CA GLN A 154 32.91 4.22 30.09
C GLN A 154 32.92 5.65 30.63
N LYS A 155 32.75 6.66 29.76
CA LYS A 155 32.68 8.06 30.16
C LYS A 155 31.53 8.33 31.13
N ILE A 156 30.36 7.73 30.87
CA ILE A 156 29.18 7.90 31.74
C ILE A 156 29.39 7.26 33.11
N LYS A 157 30.11 6.13 33.19
CA LYS A 157 30.38 5.45 34.47
C LYS A 157 31.49 6.11 35.29
N GLY A 158 32.36 6.88 34.65
CA GLY A 158 33.48 7.58 35.29
C GLY A 158 33.18 9.01 35.74
N ASN A 159 32.01 9.54 35.36
CA ASN A 159 31.48 10.85 35.80
C ASN A 159 30.43 10.66 36.89
#